data_AF-A0A927YD85-F1
#
_entry.id   AF-A0A927YD85-F1
#
_cell.length_a   1.000
_cell.length_b   1.000
_cell.length_c   1.000
_cell.angle_alpha   90.00
_cell.angle_beta   90.00
_cell.angle_gamma   90.00
#
_symmetry.space_group_name_H-M   'P 1'
#
loop_
_entity.id
_entity.type
_entity.pdbx_description
1 polymer ?
#
loop_
_entity_poly.entity_id
_entity_poly.type
_entity_poly.pdbx_seq_one_letter_code
_entity_poly.pdbx_strand_id
1 'polypeptide(L)'
;MRFVAIGDLQPGMELGRKIINQKKTSLLEKGVILSDMLITRLKKNGYIGVYVADEFSKAVQLQETVREEIIEDAIDAVAEANIASIIQISSELVRDISNMDDISLDLVDIRSYDDYTYHHCVNVAVYAAAVATRMGLPEEQIQEIAVAGLCHDLGKSRIDPEIINKKERLTDEEYEEIKKHPKYGYDLLEGNPMISDTIRRAVLCHHENENGTGYLMGLMGDSIPLYAKIIHAVDVYDALTSRRPYKDPYAPVDALEYMIGGMDILFDAKVVEIMQTVIPVYPPGMDVGLSNGERAVVLAHTSQALRPKIKIYETGREVDLSTSLQYRMVFIISSGVLMQSGNSVEVLNEERGKDEKKKVVVVVDDSRISLEQTRVALEGQYEVITLESGLACLKYFAVKGVPDLLIMDIDMPGMDGMVTVEKLREKKLQNLNVMFLTAIANRETVLRCNRAGAKDYILKPVNPVYLRERVRIALDRNIDR
;
A
#
# COMPACT_ATOMS: atom_id res chain seq x y z
N MET A 1 19.29 -0.36 -18.46
CA MET A 1 18.55 -1.64 -18.26
C MET A 1 17.11 -1.32 -17.84
N ARG A 2 16.13 -2.16 -18.14
CA ARG A 2 14.72 -1.93 -17.78
C ARG A 2 14.15 -3.03 -16.90
N PHE A 3 13.26 -2.69 -15.97
CA PHE A 3 12.52 -3.71 -15.24
C PHE A 3 11.46 -4.34 -16.14
N VAL A 4 11.52 -5.66 -16.31
CA VAL A 4 10.52 -6.43 -17.04
C VAL A 4 9.84 -7.35 -16.05
N ALA A 5 8.53 -7.20 -15.93
CA ALA A 5 7.72 -8.03 -15.06
C ALA A 5 7.80 -9.51 -15.47
N ILE A 6 7.66 -10.41 -14.50
CA ILE A 6 7.90 -11.84 -14.70
C ILE A 6 6.99 -12.46 -15.78
N GLY A 7 5.78 -11.92 -15.95
CA GLY A 7 4.82 -12.36 -16.98
C GLY A 7 5.17 -11.90 -18.40
N ASP A 8 5.97 -10.85 -18.52
CA ASP A 8 6.37 -10.23 -19.78
C ASP A 8 7.79 -10.62 -20.20
N LEU A 9 8.50 -11.41 -19.38
CA LEU A 9 9.80 -11.95 -19.75
C LEU A 9 9.67 -12.91 -20.93
N GLN A 10 10.51 -12.70 -21.94
CA GLN A 10 10.61 -13.57 -23.10
C GLN A 10 11.98 -14.22 -23.17
N PRO A 11 12.06 -15.48 -23.65
CA PRO A 11 13.34 -16.10 -23.96
C PRO A 11 14.16 -15.23 -24.91
N GLY A 12 15.46 -15.11 -24.65
CA GLY A 12 16.37 -14.25 -25.42
C GLY A 12 16.62 -12.87 -24.82
N MET A 13 15.87 -12.46 -23.80
CA MET A 13 16.16 -11.26 -23.01
C MET A 13 17.45 -11.43 -22.20
N GLU A 14 18.34 -10.43 -22.21
CA GLU A 14 19.59 -10.45 -21.43
C GLU A 14 19.37 -9.91 -20.03
N LEU A 15 19.79 -10.65 -19.01
CA LEU A 15 19.66 -10.23 -17.62
C LEU A 15 20.58 -9.03 -17.31
N GLY A 16 19.99 -7.90 -16.94
CA GLY A 16 20.69 -6.65 -16.65
C GLY A 16 21.38 -6.60 -15.29
N ARG A 17 20.97 -7.45 -14.32
CA ARG A 17 21.51 -7.50 -12.96
C ARG A 17 21.65 -8.94 -12.44
N LYS A 18 22.69 -9.21 -11.64
CA LYS A 18 22.85 -10.49 -10.94
C LYS A 18 21.62 -10.81 -10.08
N ILE A 19 21.26 -12.08 -9.99
CA ILE A 19 20.22 -12.61 -9.10
C ILE A 19 20.89 -13.59 -8.17
N ILE A 20 20.70 -13.43 -6.85
CA ILE A 20 21.38 -14.22 -5.83
C ILE A 20 20.35 -15.06 -5.06
N ASN A 21 20.75 -16.22 -4.55
CA ASN A 21 19.89 -17.03 -3.69
C ASN A 21 20.15 -16.78 -2.19
N GLN A 22 19.32 -17.39 -1.34
CA GLN A 22 19.36 -17.30 0.13
C GLN A 22 20.70 -17.71 0.77
N LYS A 23 21.54 -18.48 0.07
CA LYS A 23 22.85 -18.93 0.59
C LYS A 23 24.01 -18.07 0.09
N LYS A 24 23.73 -16.84 -0.36
CA LYS A 24 24.72 -15.92 -0.91
C LYS A 24 25.44 -16.46 -2.15
N THR A 25 24.83 -17.42 -2.87
CA THR A 25 25.37 -17.92 -4.14
C THR A 25 24.60 -17.33 -5.29
N SER A 26 25.33 -16.80 -6.27
CA SER A 26 24.76 -16.30 -7.53
C SER A 26 23.88 -17.36 -8.18
N LEU A 27 22.61 -17.02 -8.38
CA LEU A 27 21.63 -17.83 -9.08
C LEU A 27 21.71 -17.59 -10.59
N LEU A 28 21.86 -16.33 -11.00
CA LEU A 28 22.11 -15.90 -12.37
C LEU A 28 23.03 -14.68 -12.37
N GLU A 29 24.07 -14.73 -13.19
CA GLU A 29 24.99 -13.60 -13.39
C GLU A 29 24.40 -12.54 -14.32
N LYS A 30 24.88 -11.30 -14.17
CA LYS A 30 24.60 -10.25 -15.16
C LYS A 30 25.08 -10.69 -16.55
N GLY A 31 24.29 -10.41 -17.58
CA GLY A 31 24.55 -10.78 -18.97
C GLY A 31 24.03 -12.16 -19.36
N VAL A 32 23.42 -12.91 -18.43
CA VAL A 32 22.80 -14.20 -18.76
C VAL A 32 21.58 -14.00 -19.65
N ILE A 33 21.54 -14.69 -20.78
CA ILE A 33 20.35 -14.73 -21.64
C ILE A 33 19.30 -15.64 -20.98
N LEU A 34 18.12 -15.09 -20.72
CA LEU A 34 17.00 -15.79 -20.12
C LEU A 34 16.44 -16.82 -21.10
N SER A 35 16.37 -18.09 -20.67
CA SER A 35 15.66 -19.17 -21.37
C SER A 35 14.28 -19.39 -20.75
N ASP A 36 13.38 -20.09 -21.44
CA ASP A 36 12.07 -20.49 -20.89
C ASP A 36 12.19 -21.18 -19.54
N MET A 37 13.22 -22.04 -19.38
CA MET A 37 13.49 -22.74 -18.13
C MET A 37 13.88 -21.77 -17.01
N LEU A 38 14.71 -20.77 -17.31
CA LEU A 38 15.12 -19.76 -16.33
C LEU A 38 13.94 -18.86 -15.93
N ILE A 39 13.13 -18.42 -16.90
CA ILE A 39 11.93 -17.61 -16.64
C ILE A 39 10.93 -18.39 -15.78
N THR A 40 10.69 -19.65 -16.11
CA THR A 40 9.82 -20.54 -15.30
C THR A 40 10.35 -20.70 -13.89
N ARG A 41 11.68 -20.84 -13.74
CA ARG A 41 12.32 -20.95 -12.42
C ARG A 41 12.17 -19.65 -11.63
N LEU A 42 12.41 -18.49 -12.24
CA LEU A 42 12.20 -17.19 -11.61
C LEU A 42 10.73 -17.03 -11.16
N LYS A 43 9.78 -17.38 -12.02
CA LYS A 43 8.34 -17.36 -11.70
C LYS A 43 7.99 -18.28 -10.52
N LYS A 44 8.52 -19.51 -10.53
CA LYS A 44 8.32 -20.49 -9.45
C LYS A 44 8.94 -20.04 -8.12
N ASN A 45 10.04 -19.30 -8.18
CA ASN A 45 10.69 -18.71 -7.00
C ASN A 45 10.09 -17.35 -6.61
N GLY A 46 8.95 -16.95 -7.20
CA GLY A 46 8.18 -15.78 -6.75
C GLY A 46 8.75 -14.42 -7.17
N TYR A 47 9.71 -14.38 -8.10
CA TYR A 47 10.20 -13.12 -8.66
C TYR A 47 9.06 -12.39 -9.39
N ILE A 48 8.87 -11.12 -9.09
CA ILE A 48 7.85 -10.25 -9.73
C ILE A 48 8.30 -9.72 -11.09
N GLY A 49 9.60 -9.78 -11.38
CA GLY A 49 10.25 -9.38 -12.62
C GLY A 49 11.75 -9.35 -12.44
N VAL A 50 12.47 -9.03 -13.51
CA VAL A 50 13.92 -8.87 -13.49
C VAL A 50 14.33 -7.67 -14.34
N TYR A 51 15.51 -7.13 -14.06
CA TYR A 51 16.10 -6.13 -14.94
C TYR A 51 16.66 -6.80 -16.19
N VAL A 52 16.32 -6.28 -17.36
CA VAL A 52 16.79 -6.74 -18.68
C VAL A 52 17.65 -5.66 -19.33
N ALA A 53 18.74 -6.06 -19.97
CA ALA A 53 19.55 -5.20 -20.82
C ALA A 53 19.06 -5.31 -22.28
N ASP A 54 18.62 -4.20 -22.86
CA ASP A 54 18.19 -4.11 -24.26
C ASP A 54 18.55 -2.74 -24.88
N GLU A 55 18.39 -2.60 -26.20
CA GLU A 55 18.70 -1.35 -26.92
C GLU A 55 17.85 -0.16 -26.44
N PHE A 56 16.62 -0.40 -25.98
CA PHE A 56 15.72 0.63 -25.44
C PHE A 56 16.17 1.15 -24.08
N SER A 57 16.99 0.38 -23.36
CA SER A 57 17.40 0.66 -22.00
C SER A 57 18.85 1.11 -21.86
N LYS A 58 19.55 1.39 -22.97
CA LYS A 58 20.87 2.05 -23.00
C LYS A 58 20.88 3.44 -22.34
N ALA A 59 19.72 4.10 -22.24
CA ALA A 59 19.56 5.43 -21.63
C ALA A 59 19.22 5.41 -20.12
N VAL A 60 18.89 4.24 -19.55
CA VAL A 60 18.47 4.12 -18.14
C VAL A 60 19.67 3.66 -17.31
N GLN A 61 20.27 4.60 -16.58
CA GLN A 61 21.26 4.32 -15.53
C GLN A 61 20.49 4.03 -14.24
N LEU A 62 20.53 2.78 -13.76
CA LEU A 62 20.04 2.44 -12.43
C LEU A 62 21.21 2.57 -11.46
N GLN A 63 21.02 3.35 -10.41
CA GLN A 63 22.00 3.52 -9.35
C GLN A 63 21.56 2.61 -8.20
N GLU A 64 22.42 1.66 -7.80
CA GLU A 64 22.14 0.85 -6.60
C GLU A 64 22.01 1.80 -5.41
N THR A 65 20.87 1.76 -4.73
CA THR A 65 20.54 2.72 -3.67
C THR A 65 21.46 2.53 -2.46
N VAL A 66 21.56 1.29 -1.98
CA VAL A 66 22.36 0.96 -0.80
C VAL A 66 23.26 -0.21 -1.16
N ARG A 67 24.52 -0.14 -0.75
CA ARG A 67 25.46 -1.26 -0.91
C ARG A 67 24.91 -2.51 -0.24
N GLU A 68 24.92 -3.63 -0.96
CA GLU A 68 24.40 -4.93 -0.47
C GLU A 68 25.06 -5.35 0.86
N GLU A 69 26.36 -5.08 1.02
CA GLU A 69 27.11 -5.33 2.26
C GLU A 69 26.50 -4.61 3.48
N ILE A 70 26.04 -3.37 3.33
CA ILE A 70 25.41 -2.61 4.42
C ILE A 70 24.06 -3.22 4.79
N ILE A 71 23.28 -3.67 3.80
CA ILE A 71 21.99 -4.30 4.05
C ILE A 71 22.20 -5.58 4.86
N GLU A 72 23.20 -6.39 4.51
CA GLU A 72 23.55 -7.60 5.26
C GLU A 72 23.98 -7.28 6.70
N ASP A 73 24.91 -6.33 6.88
CA ASP A 73 25.37 -5.92 8.20
C ASP A 73 24.22 -5.35 9.05
N ALA A 74 23.28 -4.63 8.43
CA ALA A 74 22.09 -4.10 9.09
C ALA A 74 21.19 -5.20 9.63
N ILE A 75 20.96 -6.25 8.83
CA ILE A 75 20.15 -7.41 9.22
C ILE A 75 20.78 -8.10 10.44
N ASP A 76 22.08 -8.37 10.39
CA ASP A 76 22.80 -9.02 11.49
C ASP A 76 22.75 -8.16 12.76
N ALA A 77 22.94 -6.83 12.63
CA ALA A 77 22.88 -5.92 13.76
C ALA A 77 21.49 -5.84 14.40
N VAL A 78 20.41 -5.87 13.61
CA VAL A 78 19.03 -5.90 14.13
C VAL A 78 18.73 -7.26 14.77
N ALA A 79 19.16 -8.36 14.16
CA ALA A 79 18.95 -9.71 14.68
C ALA A 79 19.61 -9.93 16.05
N GLU A 80 20.81 -9.37 16.24
CA GLU A 80 21.53 -9.42 17.52
C GLU A 80 21.09 -8.32 18.52
N ALA A 81 20.18 -7.42 18.12
CA ALA A 81 19.82 -6.21 18.85
C ALA A 81 21.04 -5.38 19.28
N ASN A 82 22.09 -5.34 18.44
CA ASN A 82 23.34 -4.65 18.71
C ASN A 82 23.21 -3.16 18.36
N ILE A 83 22.82 -2.36 19.36
CA ILE A 83 22.54 -0.92 19.20
C ILE A 83 23.76 -0.14 18.67
N ALA A 84 24.97 -0.49 19.08
CA ALA A 84 26.18 0.18 18.60
C ALA A 84 26.39 -0.04 17.10
N SER A 85 26.22 -1.28 16.63
CA SER A 85 26.28 -1.62 15.21
C SER A 85 25.16 -0.94 14.43
N ILE A 86 23.92 -0.94 14.93
CA ILE A 86 22.78 -0.24 14.31
C ILE A 86 23.09 1.24 14.06
N ILE A 87 23.66 1.95 15.04
CA ILE A 87 24.01 3.36 14.91
C ILE A 87 25.12 3.56 13.87
N GLN A 88 26.15 2.72 13.88
CA GLN A 88 27.22 2.80 12.89
C GLN A 88 26.67 2.59 11.47
N ILE A 89 25.89 1.53 11.27
CA ILE A 89 25.30 1.16 9.98
C ILE A 89 24.32 2.23 9.50
N SER A 90 23.52 2.82 10.40
CA SER A 90 22.63 3.94 10.04
C SER A 90 23.38 5.13 9.46
N SER A 91 24.60 5.41 9.95
CA SER A 91 25.44 6.48 9.42
C SER A 91 25.89 6.18 7.98
N GLU A 92 26.20 4.92 7.69
CA GLU A 92 26.57 4.49 6.35
C GLU A 92 25.38 4.49 5.38
N LEU A 93 24.21 4.03 5.83
CA LEU A 93 22.95 4.09 5.07
C LEU A 93 22.61 5.53 4.68
N VAL A 94 22.65 6.45 5.64
CA VAL A 94 22.34 7.87 5.39
C VAL A 94 23.36 8.50 4.44
N ARG A 95 24.64 8.14 4.55
CA ARG A 95 25.67 8.62 3.62
C ARG A 95 25.41 8.13 2.20
N ASP A 96 25.07 6.85 2.02
CA ASP A 96 24.78 6.29 0.69
C ASP A 96 23.57 7.01 0.07
N ILE A 97 22.49 7.20 0.83
CA ILE A 97 21.26 7.89 0.38
C ILE A 97 21.51 9.37 0.08
N SER A 98 22.27 10.07 0.92
CA SER A 98 22.49 11.52 0.78
C SER A 98 23.40 11.88 -0.40
N ASN A 99 24.21 10.93 -0.87
CA ASN A 99 25.08 11.11 -2.04
C ASN A 99 24.36 10.86 -3.38
N MET A 100 23.05 10.62 -3.37
CA MET A 100 22.27 10.43 -4.58
C MET A 100 21.86 11.75 -5.22
N ASP A 101 22.09 11.86 -6.53
CA ASP A 101 21.61 12.99 -7.32
C ASP A 101 20.08 12.97 -7.47
N ASP A 102 19.46 11.78 -7.50
CA ASP A 102 18.00 11.60 -7.47
C ASP A 102 17.62 10.48 -6.49
N ILE A 103 16.93 10.84 -5.42
CA ILE A 103 16.47 9.90 -4.38
C ILE A 103 15.17 9.24 -4.87
N SER A 104 15.32 8.29 -5.78
CA SER A 104 14.25 7.41 -6.26
C SER A 104 14.60 5.99 -5.84
N LEU A 105 13.86 5.45 -4.88
CA LEU A 105 14.08 4.12 -4.33
C LEU A 105 13.43 3.07 -5.23
N ASP A 106 14.19 2.54 -6.19
CA ASP A 106 13.69 1.47 -7.05
C ASP A 106 13.31 0.24 -6.23
N LEU A 107 12.00 -0.05 -6.21
CA LEU A 107 11.28 -0.99 -5.34
C LEU A 107 11.75 -2.45 -5.37
N VAL A 108 12.68 -2.78 -6.25
CA VAL A 108 13.12 -4.15 -6.56
C VAL A 108 14.40 -4.51 -5.80
N ASP A 109 15.11 -3.53 -5.25
CA ASP A 109 16.46 -3.73 -4.71
C ASP A 109 16.51 -4.46 -3.37
N ILE A 110 15.39 -4.54 -2.63
CA ILE A 110 15.41 -5.06 -1.26
C ILE A 110 14.46 -6.25 -1.05
N ARG A 111 14.38 -7.15 -2.02
CA ARG A 111 13.55 -8.36 -1.90
C ARG A 111 14.36 -9.64 -2.07
N SER A 112 15.10 -10.00 -1.03
CA SER A 112 15.58 -11.37 -0.80
C SER A 112 14.63 -12.11 0.15
N TYR A 113 14.34 -13.36 -0.20
CA TYR A 113 13.47 -14.26 0.57
C TYR A 113 14.19 -14.78 1.83
N ASP A 114 13.43 -14.94 2.91
CA ASP A 114 13.62 -15.80 4.09
C ASP A 114 14.07 -15.24 5.46
N ASP A 115 14.11 -13.93 5.69
CA ASP A 115 13.99 -13.37 7.06
C ASP A 115 13.13 -12.10 7.06
N TYR A 116 11.80 -12.30 7.02
CA TYR A 116 10.80 -11.25 6.81
C TYR A 116 10.92 -10.07 7.78
N THR A 117 11.22 -10.31 9.06
CA THR A 117 11.21 -9.25 10.09
C THR A 117 12.43 -8.34 10.01
N TYR A 118 13.63 -8.88 9.78
CA TYR A 118 14.85 -8.06 9.76
C TYR A 118 15.01 -7.29 8.47
N HIS A 119 14.70 -7.90 7.32
CA HIS A 119 14.61 -7.18 6.06
C HIS A 119 13.59 -6.04 6.11
N HIS A 120 12.45 -6.27 6.76
CA HIS A 120 11.44 -5.24 6.96
C HIS A 120 12.00 -4.03 7.74
N CYS A 121 12.70 -4.24 8.86
CA CYS A 121 13.34 -3.15 9.60
C CYS A 121 14.33 -2.34 8.74
N VAL A 122 15.12 -3.03 7.91
CA VAL A 122 16.07 -2.35 7.01
C VAL A 122 15.35 -1.56 5.91
N ASN A 123 14.30 -2.11 5.30
CA ASN A 123 13.48 -1.42 4.31
C ASN A 123 12.87 -0.15 4.90
N VAL A 124 12.26 -0.27 6.07
CA VAL A 124 11.66 0.85 6.81
C VAL A 124 12.70 1.94 7.07
N ALA A 125 13.91 1.57 7.51
CA ALA A 125 14.99 2.53 7.73
C ALA A 125 15.42 3.25 6.43
N VAL A 126 15.56 2.51 5.32
CA VAL A 126 15.95 3.07 4.01
C VAL A 126 14.87 4.02 3.48
N TYR A 127 13.60 3.61 3.49
CA TYR A 127 12.48 4.46 3.07
C TYR A 127 12.37 5.71 3.96
N ALA A 128 12.47 5.55 5.28
CA ALA A 128 12.37 6.66 6.21
C ALA A 128 13.51 7.68 6.04
N ALA A 129 14.74 7.20 5.86
CA ALA A 129 15.89 8.06 5.57
C ALA A 129 15.72 8.80 4.25
N ALA A 130 15.30 8.13 3.18
CA ALA A 130 15.07 8.76 1.88
C ALA A 130 13.95 9.82 1.93
N VAL A 131 12.85 9.55 2.65
CA VAL A 131 11.79 10.52 2.91
C VAL A 131 12.37 11.71 3.67
N ALA A 132 13.06 11.49 4.79
CA ALA A 132 13.65 12.54 5.62
C ALA A 132 14.65 13.42 4.85
N THR A 133 15.49 12.83 4.00
CA THR A 133 16.39 13.57 3.09
C THR A 133 15.60 14.43 2.12
N ARG A 134 14.54 13.89 1.50
CA ARG A 134 13.66 14.66 0.59
C ARG A 134 12.86 15.75 1.30
N MET A 135 12.55 15.57 2.60
CA MET A 135 11.97 16.63 3.46
C MET A 135 12.96 17.77 3.73
N GLY A 136 14.26 17.59 3.46
CA GLY A 136 15.31 18.55 3.75
C GLY A 136 15.70 18.60 5.23
N LEU A 137 15.53 17.50 5.96
CA LEU A 137 15.93 17.45 7.37
C LEU A 137 17.47 17.46 7.51
N PRO A 138 18.02 17.94 8.64
CA PRO A 138 19.46 17.84 8.93
C PRO A 138 19.93 16.38 8.97
N GLU A 139 21.16 16.12 8.53
CA GLU A 139 21.77 14.78 8.48
C GLU A 139 21.70 14.03 9.82
N GLU A 140 21.90 14.74 10.94
CA GLU A 140 21.76 14.19 12.29
C GLU A 140 20.33 13.65 12.54
N GLN A 141 19.29 14.38 12.13
CA GLN A 141 17.90 13.94 12.28
C GLN A 141 17.58 12.76 11.35
N ILE A 142 18.11 12.78 10.12
CA ILE A 142 17.96 11.67 9.17
C ILE A 142 18.58 10.40 9.76
N GLN A 143 19.75 10.52 10.39
CA GLN A 143 20.40 9.40 11.09
C GLN A 143 19.57 8.89 12.25
N GLU A 144 19.03 9.77 13.10
CA GLU A 144 18.14 9.33 14.19
C GLU A 144 16.88 8.62 13.68
N ILE A 145 16.30 9.09 12.57
CA ILE A 145 15.14 8.46 11.91
C ILE A 145 15.52 7.08 11.38
N ALA A 146 16.68 6.93 10.75
CA ALA A 146 17.17 5.63 10.27
C ALA A 146 17.39 4.65 11.43
N VAL A 147 17.96 5.09 12.55
CA VAL A 147 18.09 4.28 13.77
C VAL A 147 16.70 3.89 14.31
N ALA A 148 15.76 4.83 14.39
CA ALA A 148 14.40 4.53 14.82
C ALA A 148 13.73 3.50 13.91
N GLY A 149 13.93 3.58 12.59
CA GLY A 149 13.44 2.61 11.61
C GLY A 149 14.04 1.22 11.80
N LEU A 150 15.35 1.10 12.05
CA LEU A 150 15.97 -0.20 12.35
C LEU A 150 15.50 -0.79 13.68
N CYS A 151 15.14 0.06 14.64
CA CYS A 151 14.76 -0.36 15.99
C CYS A 151 13.26 -0.53 16.23
N HIS A 152 12.37 -0.05 15.36
CA HIS A 152 10.93 0.11 15.64
C HIS A 152 10.26 -1.19 16.14
N ASP A 153 10.70 -2.32 15.61
CA ASP A 153 10.14 -3.64 15.87
C ASP A 153 10.97 -4.51 16.82
N LEU A 154 12.10 -4.03 17.36
CA LEU A 154 12.97 -4.82 18.26
C LEU A 154 12.23 -5.33 19.50
N GLY A 155 11.19 -4.63 19.93
CA GLY A 155 10.33 -5.05 21.06
C GLY A 155 9.58 -6.35 20.81
N LYS A 156 9.43 -6.81 19.56
CA LYS A 156 8.81 -8.12 19.25
C LYS A 156 9.58 -9.29 19.85
N SER A 157 10.89 -9.13 20.09
CA SER A 157 11.73 -10.12 20.78
C SER A 157 11.30 -10.41 22.23
N ARG A 158 10.48 -9.54 22.83
CA ARG A 158 9.94 -9.70 24.19
C ARG A 158 8.57 -10.38 24.23
N ILE A 159 7.96 -10.64 23.07
CA ILE A 159 6.68 -11.34 22.97
C ILE A 159 6.94 -12.85 22.95
N ASP A 160 6.04 -13.61 23.57
CA ASP A 160 6.11 -15.07 23.57
C ASP A 160 6.21 -15.63 22.12
N PRO A 161 7.22 -16.48 21.83
CA PRO A 161 7.35 -17.16 20.55
C PRO A 161 6.10 -17.90 20.09
N GLU A 162 5.28 -18.44 21.00
CA GLU A 162 4.03 -19.12 20.69
C GLU A 162 2.95 -18.16 20.16
N ILE A 163 2.99 -16.88 20.60
CA ILE A 163 2.07 -15.84 20.17
C ILE A 163 2.53 -15.24 18.83
N ILE A 164 3.79 -14.82 18.74
CA ILE A 164 4.28 -14.06 17.58
C ILE A 164 4.43 -14.93 16.31
N ASN A 165 4.67 -16.24 16.46
CA ASN A 165 4.79 -17.18 15.34
C ASN A 165 3.50 -17.97 15.06
N LYS A 166 2.39 -17.62 15.73
CA LYS A 166 1.12 -18.30 15.58
C LYS A 166 0.61 -18.20 14.15
N LYS A 167 0.18 -19.34 13.61
CA LYS A 167 -0.33 -19.46 12.23
C LYS A 167 -1.84 -19.27 12.15
N GLU A 168 -2.53 -19.57 13.23
CA GLU A 168 -3.96 -19.36 13.41
C GLU A 168 -4.26 -17.92 13.84
N ARG A 169 -5.55 -17.57 13.84
CA ARG A 169 -6.02 -16.27 14.34
C ARG A 169 -5.63 -16.12 15.81
N LEU A 170 -5.09 -14.94 16.14
CA LEU A 170 -4.84 -14.52 17.52
C LEU A 170 -6.17 -14.31 18.26
N THR A 171 -6.15 -14.58 19.55
CA THR A 171 -7.17 -14.15 20.50
C THR A 171 -7.02 -12.66 20.80
N ASP A 172 -8.06 -12.04 21.35
CA ASP A 172 -8.04 -10.61 21.71
C ASP A 172 -6.92 -10.34 22.75
N GLU A 173 -6.70 -11.25 23.70
CA GLU A 173 -5.62 -11.13 24.69
C GLU A 173 -4.22 -11.25 24.07
N GLU A 174 -4.02 -12.19 23.15
CA GLU A 174 -2.78 -12.34 22.40
C GLU A 174 -2.50 -11.12 21.53
N TYR A 175 -3.53 -10.53 20.93
CA TYR A 175 -3.40 -9.32 20.12
C TYR A 175 -3.03 -8.10 20.97
N GLU A 176 -3.66 -7.93 22.14
CA GLU A 176 -3.26 -6.87 23.10
C GLU A 176 -1.84 -7.07 23.63
N GLU A 177 -1.34 -8.30 23.70
CA GLU A 177 0.07 -8.55 24.01
C GLU A 177 1.00 -8.11 22.87
N ILE A 178 0.66 -8.41 21.61
CA ILE A 178 1.44 -7.95 20.45
C ILE A 178 1.49 -6.43 20.37
N LYS A 179 0.38 -5.75 20.67
CA LYS A 179 0.31 -4.28 20.69
C LYS A 179 1.28 -3.64 21.68
N LYS A 180 1.86 -4.38 22.62
CA LYS A 180 2.87 -3.86 23.56
C LYS A 180 4.30 -3.83 23.01
N HIS A 181 4.58 -4.40 21.84
CA HIS A 181 5.95 -4.36 21.27
C HIS A 181 6.55 -2.94 21.16
N PRO A 182 5.82 -1.86 20.85
CA PRO A 182 6.41 -0.51 20.81
C PRO A 182 6.90 -0.09 22.19
N LYS A 183 6.15 -0.47 23.24
CA LYS A 183 6.53 -0.24 24.64
C LYS A 183 7.75 -1.05 25.04
N TYR A 184 7.81 -2.33 24.65
CA TYR A 184 8.99 -3.17 24.89
C TYR A 184 10.23 -2.66 24.15
N GLY A 185 10.07 -2.15 22.93
CA GLY A 185 11.14 -1.49 22.17
C GLY A 185 11.63 -0.23 22.88
N TYR A 186 10.72 0.64 23.32
CA TYR A 186 11.05 1.83 24.11
C TYR A 186 11.87 1.48 25.37
N ASP A 187 11.44 0.45 26.11
CA ASP A 187 12.09 0.02 27.35
C ASP A 187 13.45 -0.65 27.08
N LEU A 188 13.59 -1.39 25.98
CA LEU A 188 14.85 -2.01 25.57
C LEU A 188 15.92 -0.97 25.25
N LEU A 189 15.51 0.16 24.67
CA LEU A 189 16.40 1.26 24.30
C LEU A 189 16.71 2.21 25.46
N GLU A 190 16.01 2.07 26.60
CA GLU A 190 16.21 2.92 27.77
C GLU A 190 17.60 2.70 28.42
N GLY A 191 18.25 3.81 28.80
CA GLY A 191 19.55 3.79 29.45
C GLY A 191 20.75 3.66 28.52
N ASN A 192 20.54 3.50 27.20
CA ASN A 192 21.63 3.57 26.24
C ASN A 192 22.01 5.04 25.95
N PRO A 193 23.23 5.49 26.27
CA PRO A 193 23.62 6.90 26.12
C PRO A 193 23.70 7.38 24.67
N MET A 194 23.74 6.45 23.71
CA MET A 194 23.78 6.76 22.28
C MET A 194 22.39 6.86 21.64
N ILE A 195 21.32 6.59 22.40
CA ILE A 195 19.94 6.68 21.91
C ILE A 195 19.25 7.89 22.54
N SER A 196 18.82 8.83 21.70
CA SER A 196 18.08 10.01 22.15
C SER A 196 16.65 9.68 22.54
N ASP A 197 16.05 10.54 23.37
CA ASP A 197 14.63 10.41 23.73
C ASP A 197 13.72 10.47 22.50
N THR A 198 14.10 11.25 21.49
CA THR A 198 13.37 11.37 20.22
C THR A 198 13.27 10.02 19.50
N ILE A 199 14.38 9.26 19.42
CA ILE A 199 14.40 7.91 18.83
C ILE A 199 13.47 6.98 19.62
N ARG A 200 13.57 6.96 20.96
CA ARG A 200 12.72 6.10 21.78
C ARG A 200 11.24 6.43 21.59
N ARG A 201 10.88 7.72 21.59
CA ARG A 201 9.50 8.16 21.35
C ARG A 201 8.99 7.80 19.97
N ALA A 202 9.86 7.82 18.95
CA ALA A 202 9.51 7.34 17.61
C ALA A 202 9.15 5.86 17.63
N VAL A 203 9.99 5.02 18.26
CA VAL A 203 9.72 3.58 18.44
C VAL A 203 8.46 3.35 19.25
N LEU A 204 8.15 4.14 20.27
CA LEU A 204 6.93 3.98 21.06
C LEU A 204 5.65 4.31 20.29
N CYS A 205 5.70 5.30 19.40
CA CYS A 205 4.51 5.90 18.77
C CYS A 205 4.33 5.52 17.29
N HIS A 206 5.10 4.57 16.74
CA HIS A 206 5.06 4.28 15.31
C HIS A 206 3.77 3.58 14.82
N HIS A 207 2.85 3.21 15.72
CA HIS A 207 1.49 2.73 15.39
C HIS A 207 0.41 3.77 15.64
N GLU A 208 0.77 5.04 15.90
CA GLU A 208 -0.20 6.13 16.03
C GLU A 208 -0.72 6.58 14.65
N ASN A 209 -2.05 6.70 14.55
CA ASN A 209 -2.72 7.24 13.37
C ASN A 209 -3.01 8.73 13.58
N GLU A 210 -2.99 9.55 12.51
CA GLU A 210 -3.30 10.99 12.60
C GLU A 210 -4.63 11.31 13.32
N ASN A 211 -5.64 10.48 13.15
CA ASN A 211 -6.97 10.62 13.76
C ASN A 211 -7.08 10.09 15.20
N GLY A 212 -6.02 9.50 15.77
CA GLY A 212 -5.99 8.95 17.13
C GLY A 212 -6.56 7.54 17.29
N THR A 213 -6.86 6.83 16.19
CA THR A 213 -7.29 5.42 16.26
C THR A 213 -6.11 4.43 16.38
N GLY A 214 -4.88 4.95 16.40
CA GLY A 214 -3.67 4.16 16.58
C GLY A 214 -3.41 3.79 18.04
N TYR A 215 -2.24 3.20 18.31
CA TYR A 215 -1.84 2.73 19.65
C TYR A 215 -0.34 2.94 19.89
N LEU A 216 0.16 2.92 21.13
CA LEU A 216 -0.55 2.72 22.41
C LEU A 216 -1.13 3.99 23.06
N MET A 217 -0.62 5.16 22.68
CA MET A 217 -0.85 6.41 23.39
C MET A 217 -2.11 7.14 22.91
N GLY A 218 -2.62 6.81 21.72
CA GLY A 218 -3.82 7.43 21.15
C GLY A 218 -3.59 8.91 20.82
N LEU A 219 -2.39 9.23 20.33
CA LEU A 219 -2.00 10.59 19.99
C LEU A 219 -2.67 11.01 18.68
N MET A 220 -2.90 12.32 18.53
CA MET A 220 -3.57 12.88 17.37
C MET A 220 -2.79 14.05 16.78
N GLY A 221 -2.75 14.13 15.45
CA GLY A 221 -2.20 15.27 14.73
C GLY A 221 -0.78 15.60 15.14
N ASP A 222 -0.56 16.88 15.45
CA ASP A 222 0.72 17.44 15.88
C ASP A 222 1.27 16.88 17.21
N SER A 223 0.46 16.11 17.95
CA SER A 223 0.94 15.44 19.18
C SER A 223 1.84 14.23 18.88
N ILE A 224 1.73 13.67 17.68
CA ILE A 224 2.53 12.53 17.23
C ILE A 224 3.91 13.06 16.79
N PRO A 225 5.03 12.51 17.32
CA PRO A 225 6.37 12.92 16.90
C PRO A 225 6.57 12.75 15.39
N LEU A 226 7.23 13.72 14.73
CA LEU A 226 7.49 13.65 13.29
C LEU A 226 8.20 12.34 12.88
N TYR A 227 9.18 11.89 13.66
CA TYR A 227 9.87 10.63 13.37
C TYR A 227 8.90 9.45 13.37
N ALA A 228 7.97 9.41 14.34
CA ALA A 228 6.95 8.38 14.40
C ALA A 228 6.00 8.44 13.20
N LYS A 229 5.61 9.64 12.75
CA LYS A 229 4.78 9.82 11.54
C LYS A 229 5.47 9.28 10.28
N ILE A 230 6.78 9.54 10.14
CA ILE A 230 7.59 9.03 9.02
C ILE A 230 7.66 7.50 9.10
N ILE A 231 8.08 6.94 10.25
CA ILE A 231 8.18 5.47 10.45
C ILE A 231 6.83 4.79 10.20
N HIS A 232 5.74 5.34 10.74
CA HIS A 232 4.38 4.78 10.58
C HIS A 232 3.99 4.64 9.11
N ALA A 233 4.18 5.71 8.33
CA ALA A 233 3.82 5.69 6.91
C ALA A 233 4.66 4.68 6.11
N VAL A 234 5.99 4.65 6.35
CA VAL A 234 6.87 3.72 5.61
C VAL A 234 6.72 2.26 6.06
N ASP A 235 6.45 2.01 7.34
CA ASP A 235 6.14 0.68 7.90
C ASP A 235 4.90 0.12 7.23
N VAL A 236 3.80 0.89 7.19
CA VAL A 236 2.57 0.45 6.53
C VAL A 236 2.78 0.22 5.03
N TYR A 237 3.54 1.07 4.35
CA TYR A 237 3.86 0.85 2.94
C TYR A 237 4.62 -0.46 2.69
N ASP A 238 5.70 -0.70 3.44
CA ASP A 238 6.48 -1.93 3.31
C ASP A 238 5.62 -3.15 3.67
N ALA A 239 4.87 -3.07 4.77
CA ALA A 239 3.94 -4.10 5.22
C ALA A 239 2.88 -4.49 4.17
N LEU A 240 2.37 -3.52 3.39
CA LEU A 240 1.38 -3.76 2.33
C LEU A 240 2.02 -4.39 1.09
N THR A 241 3.23 -3.99 0.74
CA THR A 241 3.90 -4.44 -0.49
C THR A 241 4.76 -5.70 -0.28
N SER A 242 4.99 -6.11 0.96
CA SER A 242 5.72 -7.32 1.35
C SER A 242 4.83 -8.57 1.40
N ARG A 243 5.39 -9.74 1.03
CA ARG A 243 4.65 -11.03 1.01
C ARG A 243 4.41 -11.53 2.44
N ARG A 244 3.17 -11.89 2.78
CA ARG A 244 2.83 -12.52 4.07
C ARG A 244 2.32 -13.95 3.86
N PRO A 245 2.47 -14.87 4.84
CA PRO A 245 2.05 -16.28 4.69
C PRO A 245 0.57 -16.49 4.34
N TYR A 246 -0.28 -15.48 4.55
CA TYR A 246 -1.74 -15.57 4.40
C TYR A 246 -2.35 -14.48 3.49
N LYS A 247 -1.53 -13.65 2.82
CA LYS A 247 -2.03 -12.55 1.99
C LYS A 247 -1.04 -12.24 0.86
N ASP A 248 -1.56 -12.19 -0.36
CA ASP A 248 -0.79 -11.69 -1.50
C ASP A 248 -0.45 -10.21 -1.28
N PRO A 249 0.79 -9.78 -1.60
CA PRO A 249 1.20 -8.39 -1.45
C PRO A 249 0.36 -7.50 -2.36
N TYR A 250 0.07 -6.27 -1.91
CA TYR A 250 -0.49 -5.24 -2.78
C TYR A 250 0.52 -4.88 -3.87
N ALA A 251 0.02 -4.51 -5.05
CA ALA A 251 0.89 -3.83 -6.01
C ALA A 251 1.34 -2.50 -5.39
N PRO A 252 2.57 -2.03 -5.67
CA PRO A 252 3.05 -0.73 -5.17
C PRO A 252 2.09 0.44 -5.43
N VAL A 253 1.44 0.43 -6.59
CA VAL A 253 0.41 1.41 -6.97
C VAL A 253 -0.77 1.34 -5.99
N ASP A 254 -1.31 0.15 -5.73
CA ASP A 254 -2.45 -0.03 -4.82
C ASP A 254 -2.10 0.37 -3.38
N ALA A 255 -0.89 0.06 -2.92
CA ALA A 255 -0.40 0.45 -1.60
C ALA A 255 -0.29 1.97 -1.48
N LEU A 256 0.27 2.63 -2.49
CA LEU A 256 0.38 4.10 -2.50
C LEU A 256 -1.00 4.77 -2.60
N GLU A 257 -1.91 4.25 -3.43
CA GLU A 257 -3.30 4.74 -3.50
C GLU A 257 -4.02 4.61 -2.14
N TYR A 258 -3.83 3.49 -1.44
CA TYR A 258 -4.33 3.32 -0.08
C TYR A 258 -3.80 4.39 0.87
N MET A 259 -2.51 4.69 0.80
CA MET A 259 -1.89 5.73 1.63
C MET A 259 -2.41 7.13 1.29
N ILE A 260 -2.54 7.45 0.00
CA ILE A 260 -3.12 8.72 -0.46
C ILE A 260 -4.56 8.87 0.06
N GLY A 261 -5.37 7.80 0.00
CA GLY A 261 -6.72 7.79 0.54
C GLY A 261 -6.80 7.91 2.06
N GLY A 262 -5.70 7.64 2.77
CA GLY A 262 -5.58 7.73 4.23
C GLY A 262 -4.91 9.02 4.74
N MET A 263 -4.56 9.98 3.87
CA MET A 263 -3.97 11.26 4.29
C MET A 263 -4.89 12.02 5.27
N ASP A 264 -4.28 12.63 6.29
CA ASP A 264 -4.92 13.37 7.39
C ASP A 264 -5.93 12.55 8.23
N ILE A 265 -5.95 11.23 8.04
CA ILE A 265 -6.80 10.29 8.78
C ILE A 265 -5.91 9.24 9.46
N LEU A 266 -5.12 8.54 8.66
CA LEU A 266 -4.18 7.52 9.12
C LEU A 266 -2.75 8.07 9.07
N PHE A 267 -2.42 8.78 7.99
CA PHE A 267 -1.05 9.23 7.70
C PHE A 267 -0.96 10.75 7.62
N ASP A 268 0.18 11.29 8.06
CA ASP A 268 0.51 12.70 7.83
C ASP A 268 0.57 12.99 6.32
N ALA A 269 -0.23 13.95 5.86
CA ALA A 269 -0.33 14.25 4.43
C ALA A 269 1.02 14.63 3.81
N LYS A 270 1.84 15.43 4.52
CA LYS A 270 3.14 15.89 4.03
C LYS A 270 4.12 14.72 3.88
N VAL A 271 4.09 13.76 4.81
CA VAL A 271 4.90 12.54 4.70
C VAL A 271 4.51 11.75 3.46
N VAL A 272 3.21 11.50 3.24
CA VAL A 272 2.75 10.71 2.08
C VAL A 272 2.99 11.45 0.75
N GLU A 273 2.84 12.77 0.71
CA GLU A 273 3.20 13.60 -0.46
C GLU A 273 4.69 13.43 -0.84
N ILE A 274 5.57 13.39 0.16
CA ILE A 274 7.00 13.24 -0.08
C ILE A 274 7.34 11.80 -0.47
N MET A 275 6.68 10.81 0.14
CA MET A 275 6.79 9.40 -0.26
C MET A 275 6.45 9.21 -1.74
N GLN A 276 5.43 9.90 -2.27
CA GLN A 276 5.10 9.84 -3.70
C GLN A 276 6.27 10.27 -4.61
N THR A 277 7.20 11.10 -4.14
CA THR A 277 8.36 11.54 -4.91
C THR A 277 9.60 10.66 -4.74
N VAL A 278 9.62 9.84 -3.69
CA VAL A 278 10.72 8.94 -3.32
C VAL A 278 10.47 7.52 -3.82
N ILE A 279 9.21 7.13 -3.94
CA ILE A 279 8.77 5.76 -4.23
C ILE A 279 8.19 5.67 -5.65
N PRO A 280 8.97 5.24 -6.66
CA PRO A 280 8.50 5.07 -8.02
C PRO A 280 7.61 3.83 -8.15
N VAL A 281 6.29 4.01 -8.05
CA VAL A 281 5.32 2.91 -8.24
C VAL A 281 5.25 2.40 -9.68
N TYR A 282 5.75 3.20 -10.63
CA TYR A 282 5.98 2.83 -12.02
C TYR A 282 7.47 3.00 -12.36
N PRO A 283 8.30 1.96 -12.16
CA PRO A 283 9.73 2.05 -12.44
C PRO A 283 10.01 2.24 -13.94
N PRO A 284 11.10 2.94 -14.31
CA PRO A 284 11.54 3.06 -15.69
C PRO A 284 11.63 1.70 -16.39
N GLY A 285 11.07 1.66 -17.59
CA GLY A 285 11.06 0.51 -18.47
C GLY A 285 9.90 -0.48 -18.28
N MET A 286 9.01 -0.20 -17.33
CA MET A 286 7.76 -0.95 -17.13
C MET A 286 6.80 -0.74 -18.30
N ASP A 287 6.20 -1.84 -18.78
CA ASP A 287 5.12 -1.84 -19.76
C ASP A 287 3.79 -1.45 -19.10
N VAL A 288 3.10 -0.46 -19.69
CA VAL A 288 1.82 0.06 -19.21
C VAL A 288 0.78 0.16 -20.32
N GLY A 289 -0.47 -0.15 -19.96
CA GLY A 289 -1.64 0.07 -20.79
C GLY A 289 -2.42 1.30 -20.30
N LEU A 290 -2.86 2.13 -21.22
CA LEU A 290 -3.59 3.37 -20.94
C LEU A 290 -5.10 3.20 -21.15
N SER A 291 -5.90 3.96 -20.42
CA SER A 291 -7.38 3.91 -20.49
C SER A 291 -7.97 4.28 -21.85
N ASN A 292 -7.18 4.90 -22.73
CA ASN A 292 -7.55 5.23 -24.11
C ASN A 292 -7.19 4.11 -25.12
N GLY A 293 -6.66 2.97 -24.65
CA GLY A 293 -6.28 1.82 -25.46
C GLY A 293 -4.84 1.84 -25.98
N GLU A 294 -4.09 2.91 -25.74
CA GLU A 294 -2.67 2.99 -26.14
C GLU A 294 -1.78 2.16 -25.20
N ARG A 295 -0.64 1.69 -25.74
CA ARG A 295 0.39 1.00 -24.97
C ARG A 295 1.64 1.84 -24.91
N ALA A 296 2.29 1.84 -23.75
CA ALA A 296 3.48 2.63 -23.54
C ALA A 296 4.49 1.94 -22.63
N VAL A 297 5.72 2.42 -22.67
CA VAL A 297 6.76 2.08 -21.70
C VAL A 297 7.06 3.29 -20.83
N VAL A 298 7.26 3.06 -19.54
CA VAL A 298 7.64 4.10 -18.59
C VAL A 298 9.08 4.55 -18.87
N LEU A 299 9.31 5.86 -18.96
CA LEU A 299 10.63 6.45 -19.18
C LEU A 299 11.25 6.95 -17.87
N ALA A 300 10.46 7.65 -17.06
CA ALA A 300 10.92 8.27 -15.83
C ALA A 300 9.77 8.56 -14.89
N HIS A 301 10.09 8.62 -13.60
CA HIS A 301 9.22 9.12 -12.56
C HIS A 301 8.99 10.63 -12.70
N THR A 302 7.90 11.13 -12.14
CA THR A 302 7.58 12.58 -12.05
C THR A 302 7.20 12.91 -10.62
N SER A 303 7.01 14.19 -10.29
CA SER A 303 6.52 14.59 -8.97
C SER A 303 5.12 14.04 -8.62
N GLN A 304 4.41 13.43 -9.58
CA GLN A 304 3.15 12.72 -9.37
C GLN A 304 3.39 11.24 -9.63
N ALA A 305 3.52 10.44 -8.56
CA ALA A 305 3.89 9.02 -8.65
C ALA A 305 3.05 8.21 -9.64
N LEU A 306 1.75 8.49 -9.70
CA LEU A 306 0.78 7.81 -10.55
C LEU A 306 0.79 8.29 -12.01
N ARG A 307 1.58 9.31 -12.35
CA ARG A 307 1.61 9.95 -13.67
C ARG A 307 3.04 10.08 -14.20
N PRO A 308 3.70 8.96 -14.54
CA PRO A 308 5.06 8.96 -15.03
C PRO A 308 5.20 9.57 -16.43
N LYS A 309 6.44 9.84 -16.84
CA LYS A 309 6.78 10.05 -18.26
C LYS A 309 6.77 8.71 -18.96
N ILE A 310 6.17 8.66 -20.13
CA ILE A 310 5.98 7.43 -20.92
C ILE A 310 6.38 7.65 -22.38
N LYS A 311 6.65 6.55 -23.08
CA LYS A 311 6.80 6.52 -24.54
C LYS A 311 5.79 5.57 -25.15
N ILE A 312 4.94 6.08 -26.01
CA ILE A 312 3.88 5.31 -26.67
C ILE A 312 4.52 4.43 -27.75
N TYR A 313 4.17 3.15 -27.79
CA TYR A 313 4.76 2.18 -28.72
C TYR A 313 4.40 2.47 -30.17
N GLU A 314 3.13 2.72 -30.44
CA GLU A 314 2.60 2.86 -31.80
C GLU A 314 3.12 4.11 -32.52
N THR A 315 3.36 5.18 -31.77
CA THR A 315 3.74 6.50 -32.34
C THR A 315 5.18 6.88 -32.04
N GLY A 316 5.84 6.22 -31.07
CA GLY A 316 7.15 6.59 -30.55
C GLY A 316 7.16 7.92 -29.77
N ARG A 317 5.99 8.55 -29.56
CA ARG A 317 5.87 9.85 -28.89
C ARG A 317 6.14 9.71 -27.40
N GLU A 318 6.94 10.63 -26.87
CA GLU A 318 7.15 10.78 -25.44
C GLU A 318 6.09 11.73 -24.86
N VAL A 319 5.50 11.32 -23.74
CA VAL A 319 4.42 12.03 -23.07
C VAL A 319 4.70 12.06 -21.58
N ASP A 320 4.70 13.25 -21.00
CA ASP A 320 4.68 13.43 -19.56
C ASP A 320 3.21 13.43 -19.09
N LEU A 321 2.77 12.35 -18.45
CA LEU A 321 1.39 12.23 -18.00
C LEU A 321 1.04 13.26 -16.92
N SER A 322 2.02 13.78 -16.18
CA SER A 322 1.80 14.75 -15.10
C SER A 322 1.47 16.17 -15.61
N THR A 323 1.95 16.52 -16.81
CA THR A 323 1.80 17.88 -17.37
C THR A 323 0.99 17.94 -18.66
N SER A 324 0.87 16.84 -19.41
CA SER A 324 0.21 16.82 -20.71
C SER A 324 -1.32 16.97 -20.61
N LEU A 325 -1.84 18.10 -21.12
CA LEU A 325 -3.28 18.40 -21.15
C LEU A 325 -4.11 17.34 -21.87
N GLN A 326 -3.60 16.80 -22.98
CA GLN A 326 -4.29 15.80 -23.79
C GLN A 326 -4.49 14.47 -23.03
N TYR A 327 -3.62 14.18 -22.06
CA TYR A 327 -3.60 12.91 -21.32
C TYR A 327 -4.13 13.06 -19.90
N ARG A 328 -4.66 14.23 -19.53
CA ARG A 328 -5.14 14.52 -18.16
C ARG A 328 -6.23 13.54 -17.69
N MET A 329 -7.07 13.07 -18.60
CA MET A 329 -8.14 12.08 -18.34
C MET A 329 -7.73 10.64 -18.65
N VAL A 330 -6.46 10.42 -19.02
CA VAL A 330 -5.91 9.11 -19.33
C VAL A 330 -5.18 8.59 -18.08
N PHE A 331 -5.46 7.34 -17.73
CA PHE A 331 -4.91 6.65 -16.57
C PHE A 331 -4.22 5.36 -17.01
N ILE A 332 -3.25 4.91 -16.23
CA ILE A 332 -2.66 3.58 -16.39
C ILE A 332 -3.66 2.57 -15.82
N ILE A 333 -4.14 1.66 -16.66
CA ILE A 333 -5.16 0.65 -16.30
C ILE A 333 -4.56 -0.75 -16.15
N SER A 334 -3.33 -0.94 -16.59
CA SER A 334 -2.60 -2.21 -16.45
C SER A 334 -1.10 -1.93 -16.47
N SER A 335 -0.34 -2.62 -15.61
CA SER A 335 1.11 -2.54 -15.53
C SER A 335 1.71 -3.92 -15.34
N GLY A 336 2.68 -4.32 -16.18
CA GLY A 336 3.54 -5.53 -16.07
C GLY A 336 2.92 -6.93 -15.93
N VAL A 337 1.72 -7.09 -15.36
CA VAL A 337 1.18 -8.38 -14.92
C VAL A 337 -0.13 -8.72 -15.65
N LEU A 338 -0.79 -7.73 -16.27
CA LEU A 338 -2.12 -7.89 -16.86
C LEU A 338 -2.16 -7.76 -18.39
N MET A 339 -1.01 -7.69 -19.07
CA MET A 339 -0.97 -7.53 -20.53
C MET A 339 -1.24 -8.83 -21.33
N GLN A 340 -1.44 -9.98 -20.66
CA GLN A 340 -1.87 -11.24 -21.30
C GLN A 340 -3.28 -11.65 -20.89
N SER A 341 -4.28 -11.00 -21.49
CA SER A 341 -5.56 -11.65 -21.85
C SER A 341 -6.24 -10.87 -22.98
N GLY A 342 -5.52 -10.69 -24.08
CA GLY A 342 -6.11 -10.42 -25.38
C GLY A 342 -6.73 -11.69 -25.97
N ASN A 343 -7.70 -12.27 -25.25
CA ASN A 343 -8.70 -13.22 -25.73
C ASN A 343 -9.53 -13.64 -24.51
N SER A 344 -10.83 -13.32 -24.57
CA SER A 344 -11.86 -13.69 -23.59
C SER A 344 -11.57 -13.27 -22.15
N VAL A 345 -12.48 -12.46 -21.60
CA VAL A 345 -12.72 -12.41 -20.15
C VAL A 345 -13.22 -13.81 -19.74
N GLU A 346 -12.32 -14.77 -19.62
CA GLU A 346 -12.53 -15.92 -18.74
C GLU A 346 -12.29 -15.40 -17.34
N VAL A 347 -13.41 -14.97 -16.75
CA VAL A 347 -13.59 -14.96 -15.30
C VAL A 347 -12.97 -16.24 -14.78
N LEU A 348 -11.88 -16.12 -14.02
CA LEU A 348 -11.41 -17.18 -13.14
C LEU A 348 -12.55 -17.46 -12.15
N ASN A 349 -13.48 -18.31 -12.59
CA ASN A 349 -14.32 -19.08 -11.69
C ASN A 349 -13.35 -19.99 -10.95
N GLU A 350 -12.81 -19.50 -9.84
CA GLU A 350 -12.51 -20.41 -8.75
C GLU A 350 -13.79 -21.22 -8.53
N GLU A 351 -13.70 -22.52 -8.70
CA GLU A 351 -14.70 -23.48 -8.25
C GLU A 351 -14.77 -23.41 -6.71
N ARG A 352 -15.36 -22.32 -6.19
CA ARG A 352 -15.96 -22.32 -4.86
C ARG A 352 -17.34 -22.93 -5.01
N GLY A 353 -17.60 -23.93 -4.16
CA GLY A 353 -18.73 -24.84 -4.24
C GLY A 353 -20.05 -24.15 -4.63
N LYS A 354 -20.75 -24.78 -5.58
CA LYS A 354 -22.17 -24.52 -5.82
C LYS A 354 -22.92 -24.55 -4.49
N ASP A 355 -23.62 -23.45 -4.19
CA ASP A 355 -24.62 -23.22 -3.12
C ASP A 355 -24.34 -22.19 -2.02
N GLU A 356 -23.40 -21.24 -2.17
CA GLU A 356 -23.44 -20.02 -1.33
C GLU A 356 -24.27 -18.89 -1.98
N LYS A 357 -25.31 -18.45 -1.26
CA LYS A 357 -26.18 -17.33 -1.66
C LYS A 357 -25.36 -16.04 -1.71
N LYS A 358 -25.37 -15.33 -2.85
CA LYS A 358 -24.67 -14.05 -2.99
C LYS A 358 -25.14 -13.05 -1.94
N LYS A 359 -24.19 -12.33 -1.33
CA LYS A 359 -24.48 -11.22 -0.42
C LYS A 359 -25.20 -10.10 -1.17
N VAL A 360 -26.16 -9.46 -0.52
CA VAL A 360 -27.01 -8.42 -1.09
C VAL A 360 -26.47 -7.04 -0.70
N VAL A 361 -26.14 -6.22 -1.70
CA VAL A 361 -25.71 -4.84 -1.54
C VAL A 361 -26.77 -3.91 -2.12
N VAL A 362 -27.27 -2.99 -1.29
CA VAL A 362 -28.23 -1.96 -1.74
C VAL A 362 -27.48 -0.64 -1.92
N VAL A 363 -27.60 -0.03 -3.09
CA VAL A 363 -27.00 1.25 -3.45
C VAL A 363 -28.10 2.30 -3.60
N VAL A 364 -27.97 3.43 -2.92
CA VAL A 364 -28.94 4.52 -2.96
C VAL A 364 -28.25 5.81 -3.38
N ASP A 365 -28.66 6.39 -4.49
CA ASP A 365 -28.08 7.61 -5.07
C ASP A 365 -29.13 8.22 -6.03
N ASP A 366 -29.26 9.54 -6.06
CA ASP A 366 -30.21 10.22 -6.96
C ASP A 366 -29.68 10.34 -8.40
N SER A 367 -28.37 10.14 -8.59
CA SER A 367 -27.71 10.08 -9.89
C SER A 367 -27.75 8.68 -10.49
N ARG A 368 -28.51 8.52 -11.57
CA ARG A 368 -28.56 7.27 -12.36
C ARG A 368 -27.20 6.81 -12.86
N ILE A 369 -26.31 7.74 -13.18
CA ILE A 369 -24.94 7.43 -13.64
C ILE A 369 -24.13 6.82 -12.48
N SER A 370 -24.23 7.39 -11.29
CA SER A 370 -23.58 6.89 -10.08
C SER A 370 -24.09 5.50 -9.69
N LEU A 371 -25.42 5.31 -9.73
CA LEU A 371 -26.05 4.00 -9.52
C LEU A 371 -25.51 2.95 -10.48
N GLU A 372 -25.44 3.29 -11.78
CA GLU A 372 -24.99 2.36 -12.81
C GLU A 372 -23.50 2.04 -12.70
N GLN A 373 -22.66 3.04 -12.39
CA GLN A 373 -21.22 2.84 -12.15
C GLN A 373 -20.97 1.93 -10.95
N THR A 374 -21.67 2.17 -9.84
CA THR A 374 -21.55 1.36 -8.61
C THR A 374 -22.07 -0.06 -8.86
N ARG A 375 -23.18 -0.19 -9.60
CA ARG A 375 -23.75 -1.49 -10.00
C ARG A 375 -22.76 -2.29 -10.83
N VAL A 376 -22.24 -1.72 -11.91
CA VAL A 376 -21.27 -2.39 -12.79
C VAL A 376 -19.99 -2.76 -12.04
N ALA A 377 -19.55 -1.93 -11.10
CA ALA A 377 -18.37 -2.21 -10.28
C ALA A 377 -18.56 -3.44 -9.37
N LEU A 378 -19.76 -3.64 -8.83
CA LEU A 378 -20.05 -4.67 -7.81
C LEU A 378 -20.72 -5.94 -8.39
N GLU A 379 -21.30 -5.83 -9.58
CA GLU A 379 -21.93 -6.95 -10.28
C GLU A 379 -20.93 -8.06 -10.60
N GLY A 380 -21.40 -9.29 -10.48
CA GLY A 380 -20.57 -10.49 -10.57
C GLY A 380 -20.28 -11.09 -9.19
N GLN A 381 -19.88 -10.28 -8.21
CA GLN A 381 -19.56 -10.73 -6.85
C GLN A 381 -20.75 -10.63 -5.88
N TYR A 382 -21.57 -9.59 -6.03
CA TYR A 382 -22.71 -9.30 -5.15
C TYR A 382 -24.03 -9.30 -5.92
N GLU A 383 -25.13 -9.49 -5.20
CA GLU A 383 -26.46 -9.14 -5.71
C GLU A 383 -26.70 -7.65 -5.42
N VAL A 384 -26.72 -6.82 -6.47
CA VAL A 384 -26.77 -5.36 -6.32
C VAL A 384 -28.18 -4.85 -6.62
N ILE A 385 -28.71 -4.03 -5.72
CA ILE A 385 -30.03 -3.41 -5.84
C ILE A 385 -29.87 -1.90 -5.79
N THR A 386 -30.38 -1.19 -6.80
CA THR A 386 -30.27 0.27 -6.90
C THR A 386 -31.59 0.96 -6.56
N LEU A 387 -31.52 2.08 -5.84
CA LEU A 387 -32.67 2.90 -5.44
C LEU A 387 -32.35 4.38 -5.65
N GLU A 388 -33.30 5.15 -6.19
CA GLU A 388 -33.06 6.55 -6.61
C GLU A 388 -33.32 7.59 -5.50
N SER A 389 -33.69 7.18 -4.27
CA SER A 389 -33.96 8.14 -3.17
C SER A 389 -34.05 7.49 -1.79
N GLY A 390 -33.84 8.29 -0.75
CA GLY A 390 -34.05 7.88 0.65
C GLY A 390 -35.48 7.40 0.95
N LEU A 391 -36.50 7.99 0.32
CA LEU A 391 -37.89 7.52 0.49
C LEU A 391 -38.11 6.15 -0.16
N ALA A 392 -37.52 5.90 -1.34
CA ALA A 392 -37.55 4.58 -1.97
C ALA A 392 -36.84 3.54 -1.10
N CYS A 393 -35.72 3.91 -0.48
CA CYS A 393 -35.00 3.08 0.50
C CYS A 393 -35.87 2.68 1.69
N LEU A 394 -36.55 3.64 2.34
CA LEU A 394 -37.44 3.37 3.47
C LEU A 394 -38.63 2.46 3.08
N LYS A 395 -39.21 2.66 1.90
CA LYS A 395 -40.31 1.81 1.40
C LYS A 395 -39.83 0.40 1.07
N TYR A 396 -38.65 0.28 0.47
CA TYR A 396 -38.04 -0.99 0.11
C TYR A 396 -37.83 -1.85 1.37
N PHE A 397 -37.19 -1.32 2.41
CA PHE A 397 -36.95 -2.07 3.65
C PHE A 397 -38.18 -2.25 4.55
N ALA A 398 -39.30 -1.58 4.28
CA ALA A 398 -40.56 -1.87 4.96
C ALA A 398 -41.18 -3.19 4.50
N VAL A 399 -40.84 -3.67 3.29
CA VAL A 399 -41.46 -4.84 2.64
C VAL A 399 -40.43 -5.95 2.37
N LYS A 400 -39.14 -5.62 2.26
CA LYS A 400 -38.04 -6.54 1.97
C LYS A 400 -37.11 -6.72 3.18
N GLY A 401 -36.30 -7.78 3.14
CA GLY A 401 -35.31 -8.08 4.18
C GLY A 401 -34.14 -7.10 4.22
N VAL A 402 -33.38 -7.16 5.31
CA VAL A 402 -32.18 -6.35 5.54
C VAL A 402 -31.05 -6.80 4.61
N PRO A 403 -30.33 -5.88 3.94
CA PRO A 403 -29.22 -6.25 3.07
C PRO A 403 -27.97 -6.55 3.91
N ASP A 404 -26.96 -7.14 3.29
CA ASP A 404 -25.65 -7.32 3.93
C ASP A 404 -24.89 -5.99 4.05
N LEU A 405 -25.11 -5.07 3.10
CA LEU A 405 -24.55 -3.72 3.09
C LEU A 405 -25.49 -2.71 2.43
N LEU A 406 -25.57 -1.51 3.00
CA LEU A 406 -26.18 -0.33 2.39
C LEU A 406 -25.09 0.68 2.02
N ILE A 407 -24.99 1.02 0.74
CA ILE A 407 -24.20 2.14 0.22
C ILE A 407 -25.16 3.30 -0.03
N MET A 408 -24.95 4.42 0.65
CA MET A 408 -25.89 5.53 0.72
C MET A 408 -25.22 6.83 0.30
N ASP A 409 -25.74 7.51 -0.70
CA ASP A 409 -25.36 8.90 -0.96
C ASP A 409 -25.83 9.83 0.16
N ILE A 410 -24.98 10.78 0.56
CA ILE A 410 -25.34 11.77 1.59
C ILE A 410 -26.29 12.82 1.01
N ASP A 411 -25.88 13.45 -0.09
CA ASP A 411 -26.48 14.67 -0.60
C ASP A 411 -27.59 14.37 -1.62
N MET A 412 -28.71 13.83 -1.14
CA MET A 412 -29.87 13.51 -1.99
C MET A 412 -31.03 14.51 -1.84
N PRO A 413 -31.75 14.85 -2.93
CA PRO A 413 -32.95 15.67 -2.89
C PRO A 413 -34.07 15.06 -2.03
N GLY A 414 -34.76 15.93 -1.28
CA GLY A 414 -35.94 15.59 -0.49
C GLY A 414 -35.64 14.91 0.85
N MET A 415 -34.79 13.90 0.88
CA MET A 415 -34.32 13.28 2.12
C MET A 415 -32.83 12.91 2.03
N ASP A 416 -32.03 13.60 2.83
CA ASP A 416 -30.60 13.37 3.02
C ASP A 416 -30.32 11.91 3.47
N GLY A 417 -29.19 11.36 3.03
CA GLY A 417 -28.79 9.98 3.30
C GLY A 417 -28.57 9.68 4.78
N MET A 418 -28.04 10.62 5.56
CA MET A 418 -27.86 10.47 7.01
C MET A 418 -29.22 10.38 7.71
N VAL A 419 -30.14 11.28 7.35
CA VAL A 419 -31.51 11.27 7.89
C VAL A 419 -32.23 9.97 7.51
N THR A 420 -31.97 9.44 6.32
CA THR A 420 -32.51 8.16 5.86
C THR A 420 -32.02 7.02 6.76
N VAL A 421 -30.71 6.97 7.05
CA VAL A 421 -30.09 5.95 7.89
C VAL A 421 -30.56 6.03 9.35
N GLU A 422 -30.70 7.24 9.91
CA GLU A 422 -31.27 7.45 11.24
C GLU A 422 -32.68 6.84 11.35
N LYS A 423 -33.56 7.12 10.38
CA LYS A 423 -34.93 6.56 10.34
C LYS A 423 -34.96 5.05 10.16
N LEU A 424 -33.99 4.48 9.43
CA LEU A 424 -33.85 3.02 9.32
C LEU A 424 -33.48 2.39 10.66
N ARG A 425 -32.56 3.01 11.40
CA ARG A 425 -32.11 2.53 12.72
C ARG A 425 -33.22 2.59 13.78
N GLU A 426 -34.05 3.63 13.75
CA GLU A 426 -35.25 3.73 14.60
C GLU A 426 -36.24 2.57 14.37
N LYS A 427 -36.26 2.00 13.16
CA LYS A 427 -37.14 0.88 12.77
C LYS A 427 -36.53 -0.51 13.02
N LYS A 428 -35.67 -0.65 14.04
CA LYS A 428 -35.00 -1.91 14.45
C LYS A 428 -33.95 -2.44 13.47
N LEU A 429 -33.35 -1.58 12.62
CA LEU A 429 -32.20 -1.91 11.77
C LEU A 429 -30.89 -1.37 12.35
N GLN A 430 -30.68 -1.54 13.65
CA GLN A 430 -29.52 -0.96 14.36
C GLN A 430 -28.18 -1.55 13.91
N ASN A 431 -28.18 -2.82 13.47
CA ASN A 431 -26.99 -3.54 13.02
C ASN A 431 -26.78 -3.46 11.49
N LEU A 432 -27.43 -2.51 10.82
CA LEU A 432 -27.26 -2.33 9.39
C LEU A 432 -25.85 -1.83 9.09
N ASN A 433 -25.10 -2.57 8.28
CA ASN A 433 -23.82 -2.11 7.76
C ASN A 433 -24.08 -0.99 6.74
N VAL A 434 -23.55 0.20 7.00
CA VAL A 434 -23.75 1.37 6.14
C VAL A 434 -22.40 1.92 5.71
N MET A 435 -22.27 2.24 4.43
CA MET A 435 -21.20 3.05 3.87
C MET A 435 -21.79 4.28 3.19
N PHE A 436 -21.17 5.43 3.34
CA PHE A 436 -21.63 6.66 2.70
C PHE A 436 -20.86 6.98 1.42
N LEU A 437 -21.52 7.57 0.42
CA LEU A 437 -20.88 8.23 -0.70
C LEU A 437 -20.96 9.74 -0.47
N THR A 438 -19.86 10.46 -0.58
CA THR A 438 -19.79 11.91 -0.34
C THR A 438 -19.05 12.63 -1.46
N ALA A 439 -19.53 13.82 -1.84
CA ALA A 439 -18.79 14.71 -2.75
C ALA A 439 -17.73 15.56 -2.02
N ILE A 440 -17.76 15.60 -0.67
CA ILE A 440 -16.93 16.49 0.14
C ILE A 440 -16.13 15.68 1.17
N ALA A 441 -14.81 15.83 1.12
CA ALA A 441 -13.87 15.35 2.13
C ALA A 441 -13.61 16.47 3.15
N ASN A 442 -14.46 16.62 4.16
CA ASN A 442 -14.21 17.57 5.24
C ASN A 442 -14.49 16.95 6.61
N ARG A 443 -13.87 17.54 7.65
CA ARG A 443 -13.95 17.05 9.04
C ARG A 443 -15.39 16.94 9.54
N GLU A 444 -16.28 17.84 9.14
CA GLU A 444 -17.67 17.84 9.58
C GLU A 444 -18.44 16.63 9.01
N THR A 445 -18.27 16.34 7.72
CA THR A 445 -18.87 15.18 7.05
C THR A 445 -18.38 13.88 7.66
N VAL A 446 -17.08 13.75 7.93
CA VAL A 446 -16.51 12.54 8.58
C VAL A 446 -17.10 12.33 9.98
N LEU A 447 -17.18 13.39 10.79
CA LEU A 447 -17.79 13.31 12.12
C LEU A 447 -19.27 12.92 12.05
N ARG A 448 -20.01 13.41 11.05
CA ARG A 448 -21.41 13.02 10.79
C ARG A 448 -21.53 11.54 10.41
N CYS A 449 -20.70 11.04 9.50
CA CYS A 449 -20.64 9.62 9.12
C CYS A 449 -20.38 8.71 10.33
N ASN A 450 -19.42 9.09 11.19
CA ASN A 450 -19.06 8.32 12.38
C ASN A 450 -20.18 8.29 13.42
N ARG A 451 -20.86 9.42 13.67
CA ARG A 451 -22.03 9.45 14.57
C ARG A 451 -23.19 8.62 14.04
N ALA A 452 -23.36 8.60 12.72
CA ALA A 452 -24.28 7.72 12.03
C ALA A 452 -23.81 6.26 11.98
N GLY A 453 -22.72 5.89 12.69
CA GLY A 453 -22.18 4.54 12.82
C GLY A 453 -21.92 3.86 11.48
N ALA A 454 -21.46 4.62 10.49
CA ALA A 454 -21.04 4.07 9.21
C ALA A 454 -19.77 3.23 9.39
N LYS A 455 -19.66 2.14 8.63
CA LYS A 455 -18.42 1.36 8.50
C LYS A 455 -17.38 2.11 7.69
N ASP A 456 -17.82 3.00 6.80
CA ASP A 456 -16.95 3.71 5.90
C ASP A 456 -17.63 4.89 5.19
N TYR A 457 -16.84 5.71 4.50
CA TYR A 457 -17.30 6.65 3.49
C TYR A 457 -16.35 6.67 2.28
N ILE A 458 -16.91 6.86 1.08
CA ILE A 458 -16.18 6.90 -0.18
C ILE A 458 -16.41 8.25 -0.85
N LEU A 459 -15.32 8.86 -1.34
CA LEU A 459 -15.39 10.09 -2.11
C LEU A 459 -15.86 9.85 -3.54
N LYS A 460 -16.78 10.70 -4.01
CA LYS A 460 -17.19 10.77 -5.41
C LYS A 460 -16.19 11.61 -6.22
N PRO A 461 -15.92 11.27 -7.50
CA PRO A 461 -16.48 10.14 -8.25
C PRO A 461 -15.90 8.80 -7.81
N VAL A 462 -16.76 7.77 -7.80
CA VAL A 462 -16.41 6.47 -7.24
C VAL A 462 -15.48 5.69 -8.18
N ASN A 463 -14.28 5.33 -7.70
CA ASN A 463 -13.38 4.43 -8.41
C ASN A 463 -13.85 2.96 -8.23
N PRO A 464 -14.11 2.20 -9.32
CA PRO A 464 -14.63 0.83 -9.25
C PRO A 464 -13.75 -0.18 -8.49
N VAL A 465 -12.43 -0.04 -8.55
CA VAL A 465 -11.48 -0.93 -7.86
C VAL A 465 -11.54 -0.64 -6.36
N TYR A 466 -11.43 0.65 -6.00
CA TYR A 466 -11.51 1.10 -4.62
C TYR A 466 -12.85 0.73 -3.99
N LEU A 467 -13.96 0.98 -4.67
CA LEU A 467 -15.31 0.61 -4.23
C LEU A 467 -15.43 -0.88 -3.93
N ARG A 468 -14.96 -1.75 -4.82
CA ARG A 468 -15.00 -3.21 -4.60
C ARG A 468 -14.27 -3.61 -3.35
N GLU A 469 -13.09 -3.05 -3.13
CA GLU A 469 -12.25 -3.41 -1.99
C GLU A 469 -12.87 -2.90 -0.68
N ARG A 470 -13.37 -1.66 -0.64
CA ARG A 470 -14.04 -1.12 0.55
C ARG A 470 -15.34 -1.87 0.87
N VAL A 471 -16.10 -2.27 -0.13
CA VAL A 471 -17.29 -3.13 0.04
C VAL A 471 -16.90 -4.51 0.58
N ARG A 472 -15.82 -5.11 0.04
CA ARG A 472 -15.28 -6.39 0.54
C ARG A 472 -14.91 -6.27 2.01
N ILE A 473 -14.15 -5.24 2.37
CA ILE A 473 -13.72 -4.93 3.74
C ILE A 473 -14.92 -4.74 4.68
N ALA A 474 -15.89 -3.91 4.30
CA ALA A 474 -17.06 -3.61 5.13
C ALA A 474 -17.94 -4.85 5.39
N LEU A 475 -17.99 -5.77 4.42
CA LEU A 475 -18.72 -7.04 4.48
C LEU A 475 -17.91 -8.19 5.11
N ASP A 476 -16.61 -8.01 5.30
CA ASP A 476 -15.75 -8.99 5.95
C ASP A 476 -15.92 -8.88 7.46
N ARG A 477 -16.39 -9.95 8.09
CA ARG A 477 -16.68 -9.97 9.55
C ARG A 477 -15.41 -10.01 10.42
N ASN A 478 -14.25 -9.91 9.79
CA ASN A 478 -12.94 -10.11 10.40
C ASN A 478 -12.17 -8.82 10.69
N ILE A 479 -12.65 -7.65 10.25
CA ILE A 479 -11.88 -6.40 10.32
C ILE A 479 -12.24 -5.54 11.55
N ASP A 480 -13.39 -5.80 12.19
CA ASP A 480 -13.77 -5.19 13.47
C ASP A 480 -13.26 -6.00 14.70
N ARG A 481 -12.28 -6.88 14.54
CA ARG A 481 -11.76 -7.79 15.59
C ARG A 481 -10.28 -8.08 15.48
#